data_AF-A0A9D7QEK4-F1
#
_entry.id   AF-A0A9D7QEK4-F1
#
_cell.length_a   1.000
_cell.length_b   1.000
_cell.length_c   1.000
_cell.angle_alpha   90.00
_cell.angle_beta   90.00
_cell.angle_gamma   90.00
#
_symmetry.space_group_name_H-M   'P 1'
#
loop_
_entity.id
_entity.type
_entity.pdbx_description
1 polymer ?
#
loop_
_entity_poly.entity_id
_entity_poly.type
_entity_poly.pdbx_seq_one_letter_code
_entity_poly.pdbx_strand_id
1 'polypeptide(L)'
;MATFVPLISSGTAGPLGVLHLPRLWLKASLAARGKLDSRYPGCGKGYDQMTIDALGLKTDAVLAFIKDQRPTYPQFEAWIKAQPGVKLDQASIEKHNAGVRGYIHDDATRKGVLANNGLPDDATAVKDAVRLNDLDSWQEFHADELK
;
A
#
# COMPACT_ATOMS: atom_id res chain seq x y z
N MET A 1 -8.96 -21.86 -0.30
CA MET A 1 -9.83 -20.66 -0.50
C MET A 1 -9.07 -19.70 -1.40
N ALA A 2 -9.74 -18.99 -2.30
CA ALA A 2 -9.07 -17.99 -3.14
C ALA A 2 -8.46 -16.87 -2.29
N THR A 3 -7.22 -16.49 -2.62
CA THR A 3 -6.52 -15.32 -2.10
C THR A 3 -6.60 -14.19 -3.13
N PHE A 4 -6.37 -12.95 -2.70
CA PHE A 4 -6.49 -11.77 -3.56
C PHE A 4 -5.16 -11.01 -3.63
N VAL A 5 -4.76 -10.67 -4.85
CA VAL A 5 -3.75 -9.65 -5.12
C VAL A 5 -4.34 -8.27 -4.76
N PRO A 6 -3.71 -7.47 -3.89
CA PRO A 6 -4.25 -6.18 -3.47
C PRO A 6 -4.03 -5.13 -4.58
N LEU A 7 -5.00 -4.97 -5.48
CA LEU A 7 -4.85 -4.14 -6.70
C LEU A 7 -4.98 -2.61 -6.51
N ILE A 8 -5.25 -2.11 -5.31
CA ILE A 8 -5.26 -0.66 -5.06
C ILE A 8 -3.83 -0.13 -5.13
N SER A 9 -3.55 0.86 -6.00
CA SER A 9 -2.21 1.43 -6.14
C SER A 9 -1.69 2.08 -4.86
N SER A 10 -0.38 2.00 -4.63
CA SER A 10 0.31 2.78 -3.59
C SER A 10 0.18 4.29 -3.79
N GLY A 11 -0.09 4.74 -5.01
CA GLY A 11 -0.34 6.15 -5.36
C GLY A 11 -1.80 6.58 -5.21
N THR A 12 -2.70 5.74 -4.72
CA THR A 12 -4.10 6.13 -4.48
C THR A 12 -4.26 6.79 -3.12
N ALA A 13 -5.05 7.86 -3.07
CA ALA A 13 -5.48 8.53 -1.84
C ALA A 13 -7.01 8.54 -1.73
N GLY A 14 -7.50 8.44 -0.49
CA GLY A 14 -8.90 8.65 -0.15
C GLY A 14 -9.23 10.10 0.21
N PRO A 15 -10.40 10.36 0.82
CA PRO A 15 -10.80 11.70 1.29
C PRO A 15 -9.82 12.37 2.26
N LEU A 16 -9.02 11.63 3.02
CA LEU A 16 -7.94 12.21 3.84
C LEU A 16 -6.75 12.73 3.02
N GLY A 17 -6.68 12.45 1.71
CA GLY A 17 -5.58 12.87 0.86
C GLY A 17 -4.25 12.15 1.13
N VAL A 18 -4.25 11.08 1.93
CA VAL A 18 -3.05 10.32 2.30
C VAL A 18 -2.79 9.21 1.28
N LEU A 19 -1.69 9.30 0.54
CA LEU A 19 -1.28 8.24 -0.39
C LEU A 19 -0.96 6.94 0.35
N HIS A 20 -1.22 5.83 -0.33
CA HIS A 20 -1.03 4.45 0.15
C HIS A 20 -2.01 4.00 1.26
N LEU A 21 -2.69 4.92 1.95
CA LEU A 21 -3.65 4.57 3.00
C LEU A 21 -4.77 3.61 2.53
N PRO A 22 -5.36 3.77 1.32
CA PRO A 22 -6.29 2.79 0.76
C PRO A 22 -5.69 1.39 0.56
N ARG A 23 -4.44 1.30 0.07
CA ARG A 23 -3.77 0.01 -0.16
C ARG A 23 -3.44 -0.68 1.17
N LEU A 24 -2.97 0.08 2.17
CA LEU A 24 -2.75 -0.41 3.54
C LEU A 24 -4.03 -1.04 4.12
N TRP A 25 -5.16 -0.32 4.03
CA TRP A 25 -6.46 -0.82 4.51
C TRP A 25 -6.86 -2.14 3.83
N LEU A 26 -6.74 -2.22 2.49
CA LEU A 26 -7.09 -3.43 1.74
C LEU A 26 -6.21 -4.61 2.16
N LYS A 27 -4.89 -4.42 2.21
CA LYS A 27 -3.93 -5.47 2.59
C LYS A 27 -4.20 -6.00 3.99
N ALA A 28 -4.31 -5.11 4.97
CA ALA A 28 -4.57 -5.50 6.35
C ALA A 28 -5.94 -6.20 6.49
N SER A 29 -6.96 -5.72 5.76
CA SER A 29 -8.30 -6.33 5.76
C SER A 29 -8.26 -7.75 5.19
N LEU A 30 -7.62 -7.96 4.04
CA LEU A 30 -7.48 -9.29 3.43
C LEU A 30 -6.68 -10.24 4.32
N ALA A 31 -5.58 -9.76 4.93
CA ALA A 31 -4.74 -10.55 5.81
C ALA A 31 -5.52 -11.01 7.06
N ALA A 32 -6.29 -10.11 7.68
CA ALA A 32 -7.14 -10.43 8.82
C ALA A 32 -8.25 -11.47 8.52
N ARG A 33 -8.50 -11.75 7.23
CA ARG A 33 -9.45 -12.76 6.77
C ARG A 33 -8.78 -14.01 6.20
N GLY A 34 -7.46 -14.12 6.20
CA GLY A 34 -6.75 -15.22 5.54
C GLY A 34 -6.99 -15.26 4.03
N LYS A 35 -7.22 -14.09 3.42
CA LYS A 35 -7.55 -13.91 2.01
C LYS A 35 -6.51 -13.09 1.25
N LEU A 36 -5.46 -12.61 1.92
CA LEU A 36 -4.37 -11.93 1.24
C LEU A 36 -3.48 -12.96 0.57
N ASP A 37 -3.08 -12.68 -0.67
CA ASP A 37 -2.07 -13.47 -1.35
C ASP A 37 -0.75 -13.48 -0.58
N SER A 38 -0.10 -14.65 -0.47
CA SER A 38 1.11 -14.85 0.35
C SER A 38 2.32 -14.03 -0.09
N ARG A 39 2.35 -13.53 -1.34
CA ARG A 39 3.41 -12.62 -1.82
C ARG A 39 3.36 -11.26 -1.13
N TYR A 40 2.22 -10.90 -0.54
CA TYR A 40 2.01 -9.60 0.10
C TYR A 40 1.99 -9.73 1.62
N PRO A 41 2.78 -8.92 2.35
CA PRO A 41 2.62 -8.83 3.80
C PRO A 41 1.33 -8.06 4.12
N GLY A 42 0.55 -8.50 5.11
CA GLY A 42 -0.64 -7.77 5.57
C GLY A 42 -0.34 -6.33 6.02
N CYS A 43 0.84 -6.13 6.61
CA CYS A 43 1.44 -4.84 6.93
C CYS A 43 2.97 -4.99 6.92
N GLY A 44 3.62 -4.45 5.89
CA GLY A 44 5.07 -4.52 5.71
C GLY A 44 5.83 -3.36 6.36
N LYS A 45 7.16 -3.39 6.25
CA LYS A 45 8.05 -2.32 6.75
C LYS A 45 8.30 -1.18 5.74
N GLY A 46 7.79 -1.31 4.52
CA GLY A 46 7.84 -0.26 3.49
C GLY A 46 6.73 0.76 3.66
N TYR A 47 5.99 1.05 2.58
CA TYR A 47 4.94 2.07 2.58
C TYR A 47 3.90 1.92 3.70
N ASP A 48 3.56 0.70 4.11
CA ASP A 48 2.60 0.46 5.20
C ASP A 48 3.06 1.12 6.52
N GLN A 49 4.30 0.84 6.95
CA GLN A 49 4.87 1.44 8.16
C GLN A 49 5.12 2.93 7.98
N MET A 50 5.57 3.36 6.80
CA MET A 50 5.76 4.78 6.48
C MET A 50 4.46 5.59 6.65
N THR A 51 3.33 5.09 6.14
CA THR A 51 2.01 5.73 6.30
C THR A 51 1.58 5.76 7.77
N ILE A 52 1.74 4.66 8.50
CA ILE A 52 1.36 4.58 9.93
C ILE A 52 2.18 5.58 10.76
N ASP A 53 3.49 5.62 10.57
CA ASP A 53 4.41 6.50 11.30
C ASP A 53 4.16 7.97 10.98
N ALA A 54 3.93 8.29 9.70
CA ALA A 54 3.65 9.66 9.26
C ALA A 54 2.38 10.23 9.91
N LEU A 55 1.35 9.40 10.08
CA LEU A 55 0.10 9.77 10.74
C LEU A 55 0.19 9.77 12.28
N GLY A 56 1.31 9.32 12.86
CA GLY A 56 1.48 9.22 14.32
C GLY A 56 0.66 8.10 14.96
N LEU A 57 0.34 7.06 14.20
CA LEU A 57 -0.49 5.94 14.64
C LEU A 57 0.37 4.80 15.22
N LYS A 58 -0.26 3.92 16.00
CA LYS A 58 0.36 2.67 16.47
C LYS A 58 -0.03 1.52 15.55
N THR A 59 0.94 0.80 14.99
CA THR A 59 0.69 -0.32 14.06
C THR A 59 -0.28 -1.34 14.65
N ASP A 60 -0.07 -1.79 15.89
CA ASP A 60 -0.94 -2.79 16.51
C ASP A 60 -2.38 -2.32 16.68
N ALA A 61 -2.59 -1.03 16.98
CA ALA A 61 -3.93 -0.46 17.10
C ALA A 61 -4.65 -0.39 15.75
N VAL A 62 -3.94 -0.02 14.68
CA VAL A 62 -4.46 -0.01 13.30
C VAL A 62 -4.89 -1.42 12.90
N LEU A 63 -4.01 -2.41 13.10
CA LEU A 63 -4.28 -3.79 12.71
C LEU A 63 -5.39 -4.43 13.55
N ALA A 64 -5.43 -4.16 14.86
CA ALA A 64 -6.52 -4.61 15.73
C ALA A 64 -7.86 -4.03 15.29
N PHE A 65 -7.94 -2.72 15.04
CA PHE A 65 -9.18 -2.08 14.57
C PHE A 65 -9.67 -2.69 13.25
N ILE A 66 -8.80 -2.85 12.26
CA ILE A 66 -9.16 -3.45 10.96
C ILE A 66 -9.66 -4.90 11.14
N LYS A 67 -8.94 -5.70 11.94
CA LYS A 67 -9.28 -7.11 12.19
C LYS A 67 -10.62 -7.26 12.90
N ASP A 68 -10.83 -6.49 13.95
CA ASP A 68 -11.95 -6.67 14.88
C ASP A 68 -13.21 -5.98 14.36
N GLN A 69 -13.09 -4.76 13.82
CA GLN A 69 -14.22 -3.94 13.42
C GLN A 69 -14.61 -4.08 11.94
N ARG A 70 -13.73 -4.63 11.09
CA ARG A 70 -13.97 -4.82 9.64
C ARG A 70 -14.51 -3.56 8.95
N PRO A 71 -13.85 -2.41 9.15
CA PRO A 71 -14.36 -1.14 8.69
C PRO A 71 -14.38 -1.10 7.16
N THR A 72 -15.37 -0.42 6.59
CA THR A 72 -15.23 0.13 5.23
C THR A 72 -14.09 1.15 5.21
N TYR A 73 -13.55 1.47 4.03
CA TYR A 73 -12.47 2.44 3.94
C TYR A 73 -12.85 3.82 4.55
N PRO A 74 -14.03 4.40 4.32
CA PRO A 74 -14.43 5.64 5.00
C PRO A 74 -14.54 5.51 6.53
N GLN A 75 -14.99 4.36 7.04
CA GLN A 75 -15.02 4.10 8.49
C GLN A 75 -13.60 4.02 9.07
N PHE A 76 -12.65 3.48 8.31
CA PHE A 76 -11.24 3.48 8.70
C PHE A 76 -10.66 4.89 8.77
N GLU A 77 -10.90 5.73 7.75
CA GLU A 77 -10.49 7.14 7.81
C GLU A 77 -11.16 7.90 8.97
N ALA A 78 -12.43 7.65 9.24
CA ALA A 78 -13.13 8.25 10.38
C ALA A 78 -12.50 7.84 11.71
N TRP A 79 -12.10 6.57 11.86
CA TRP A 79 -11.39 6.09 13.03
C TRP A 79 -10.00 6.73 13.18
N ILE A 80 -9.25 6.89 12.08
CA ILE A 80 -7.95 7.59 12.06
C ILE A 80 -8.10 9.02 12.57
N LYS A 81 -9.10 9.77 12.07
CA LYS A 81 -9.38 11.15 12.50
C LYS A 81 -9.62 11.26 14.01
N ALA A 82 -10.16 10.22 14.63
CA ALA A 82 -10.44 10.19 16.06
C ALA A 82 -9.24 9.80 16.93
N GLN A 83 -8.10 9.42 16.36
CA GLN A 83 -6.94 8.97 17.14
C GLN A 83 -6.22 10.15 17.83
N PRO A 84 -5.86 10.02 19.12
CA PRO A 84 -5.11 11.04 19.82
C PRO A 84 -3.76 11.32 19.15
N GLY A 85 -3.49 12.60 18.85
CA GLY A 85 -2.21 13.02 18.26
C GLY A 85 -2.02 12.67 16.78
N VAL A 86 -3.09 12.24 16.09
CA VAL A 86 -3.02 11.97 14.66
C VAL A 86 -2.61 13.21 13.87
N LYS A 87 -1.74 13.03 12.88
CA LYS A 87 -1.21 14.11 12.04
C LYS A 87 -1.94 14.17 10.70
N LEU A 88 -2.92 15.05 10.61
CA LEU A 88 -3.75 15.27 9.41
C LEU A 88 -3.69 16.71 8.89
N ASP A 89 -2.76 17.52 9.39
CA ASP A 89 -2.51 18.83 8.80
C ASP A 89 -1.91 18.69 7.40
N GLN A 90 -2.15 19.69 6.56
CA GLN A 90 -1.75 19.66 5.15
C GLN A 90 -0.24 19.47 4.95
N ALA A 91 0.59 20.01 5.84
CA ALA A 91 2.04 19.90 5.74
C ALA A 91 2.51 18.47 6.05
N SER A 92 1.96 17.85 7.09
CA SER A 92 2.24 16.43 7.41
C SER A 92 1.80 15.49 6.29
N ILE A 93 0.60 15.68 5.74
CA ILE A 93 0.08 14.87 4.62
C ILE A 93 0.95 15.05 3.38
N GLU A 94 1.29 16.28 3.00
CA GLU A 94 2.10 16.49 1.80
C GLU A 94 3.54 15.98 1.97
N LYS A 95 4.13 16.10 3.17
CA LYS A 95 5.45 15.50 3.46
C LYS A 95 5.42 13.99 3.26
N HIS A 96 4.39 13.30 3.75
CA HIS A 96 4.19 11.87 3.53
C HIS A 96 4.03 11.56 2.05
N ASN A 97 3.12 12.27 1.37
CA ASN A 97 2.81 12.04 -0.04
C ASN A 97 4.02 12.27 -0.96
N ALA A 98 4.82 13.31 -0.70
CA ALA A 98 6.07 13.55 -1.41
C ALA A 98 7.06 12.39 -1.22
N GLY A 99 7.14 11.84 -0.01
CA GLY A 99 7.93 10.64 0.25
C GLY A 99 7.42 9.42 -0.52
N VAL A 100 6.10 9.20 -0.60
CA VAL A 100 5.52 8.09 -1.38
C VAL A 100 5.86 8.22 -2.86
N ARG A 101 5.69 9.41 -3.44
CA ARG A 101 5.99 9.72 -4.85
C ARG A 101 7.48 9.61 -5.17
N GLY A 102 8.34 9.97 -4.22
CA GLY A 102 9.80 9.98 -4.38
C GLY A 102 10.50 8.67 -4.02
N TYR A 103 9.79 7.67 -3.51
CA TYR A 103 10.39 6.41 -3.09
C TYR A 103 10.80 5.56 -4.30
N ILE A 104 12.03 5.04 -4.25
CA ILE A 104 12.65 4.20 -5.27
C ILE A 104 13.01 2.87 -4.60
N HIS A 105 12.61 1.76 -5.21
CA HIS A 105 13.00 0.43 -4.76
C HIS A 105 14.51 0.22 -4.89
N ASP A 106 15.06 -0.76 -4.18
CA ASP A 106 16.41 -1.21 -4.47
C ASP A 106 16.51 -1.73 -5.93
N ASP A 107 17.71 -1.67 -6.50
CA ASP A 107 17.90 -1.97 -7.92
C ASP A 107 17.58 -3.43 -8.28
N ALA A 108 17.74 -4.37 -7.33
CA ALA A 108 17.40 -5.77 -7.57
C ALA A 108 15.88 -5.95 -7.68
N THR A 109 15.12 -5.38 -6.75
CA THR A 109 13.65 -5.37 -6.81
C THR A 109 13.15 -4.71 -8.11
N ARG A 110 13.68 -3.53 -8.45
CA ARG A 110 13.33 -2.82 -9.69
C ARG A 110 13.56 -3.69 -10.94
N LYS A 111 14.74 -4.30 -11.06
CA LYS A 111 15.09 -5.19 -12.19
C LYS A 111 14.19 -6.42 -12.27
N GLY A 112 13.86 -7.01 -11.12
CA GLY A 112 12.93 -8.13 -11.03
C GLY A 112 11.56 -7.78 -11.61
N VAL A 113 10.98 -6.65 -11.19
CA VAL A 113 9.69 -6.18 -11.71
C VAL A 113 9.74 -5.96 -13.22
N LEU A 114 10.78 -5.29 -13.74
CA LEU A 114 10.92 -5.06 -15.17
C LEU A 114 11.00 -6.38 -15.95
N ALA A 115 11.82 -7.32 -15.50
CA ALA A 115 11.95 -8.63 -16.13
C ALA A 115 10.63 -9.43 -16.12
N ASN A 116 9.93 -9.45 -14.99
CA ASN A 116 8.62 -10.11 -14.85
C ASN A 116 7.56 -9.55 -15.82
N ASN A 117 7.67 -8.26 -16.12
CA ASN A 117 6.77 -7.55 -17.04
C ASN A 117 7.28 -7.50 -18.48
N GLY A 118 8.43 -8.10 -18.79
CA GLY A 118 9.03 -8.07 -20.13
C GLY A 118 9.43 -6.66 -20.59
N LEU A 119 9.73 -5.76 -19.65
CA LEU A 119 10.12 -4.37 -19.92
C LEU A 119 11.65 -4.23 -20.03
N PRO A 120 12.15 -3.36 -20.93
CA PRO A 120 13.59 -3.11 -21.04
C PRO A 120 14.12 -2.35 -19.81
N ASP A 121 15.36 -2.69 -19.41
CA ASP A 121 16.11 -1.94 -18.38
C ASP A 121 17.03 -0.91 -19.04
N ASP A 122 16.43 0.13 -19.60
CA ASP A 122 17.15 1.23 -20.28
C ASP A 122 16.80 2.61 -19.70
N ALA A 123 17.20 3.67 -20.39
CA ALA A 123 16.97 5.05 -19.95
C ALA A 123 15.48 5.42 -19.77
N THR A 124 14.57 4.66 -20.39
CA THR A 124 13.12 4.86 -20.34
C THR A 124 12.43 4.05 -19.24
N ALA A 125 13.17 3.16 -18.56
CA ALA A 125 12.64 2.28 -17.54
C ALA A 125 11.96 3.07 -16.40
N VAL A 126 10.83 2.53 -15.93
CA VAL A 126 10.13 3.03 -14.74
C VAL A 126 11.02 2.84 -13.51
N LYS A 127 11.08 3.86 -12.64
CA LYS A 127 11.99 3.88 -11.48
C LYS A 127 11.28 4.08 -10.14
N ASP A 128 10.15 4.79 -10.11
CA ASP A 128 9.42 4.98 -8.86
C ASP A 128 8.70 3.69 -8.45
N ALA A 129 8.72 3.44 -7.15
CA ALA A 129 8.17 2.22 -6.59
C ALA A 129 6.65 2.11 -6.71
N VAL A 130 5.92 3.23 -6.85
CA VAL A 130 4.46 3.21 -7.04
C VAL A 130 4.13 2.50 -8.36
N ARG A 131 4.66 2.99 -9.48
CA ARG A 131 4.39 2.38 -10.79
C ARG A 131 4.97 0.97 -10.90
N LEU A 132 6.10 0.68 -10.28
CA LEU A 132 6.66 -0.68 -10.24
C LEU A 132 5.74 -1.64 -9.46
N ASN A 133 5.23 -1.25 -8.29
CA ASN A 133 4.28 -2.07 -7.54
C ASN A 133 2.99 -2.32 -8.32
N ASP A 134 2.51 -1.33 -9.07
CA ASP A 134 1.32 -1.45 -9.90
C ASP A 134 1.54 -2.48 -11.01
N LEU A 135 2.64 -2.37 -11.76
CA LEU A 135 3.02 -3.32 -12.81
C LEU A 135 3.13 -4.75 -12.28
N ASP A 136 3.84 -4.95 -11.18
CA ASP A 136 4.00 -6.28 -10.58
C ASP A 136 2.65 -6.84 -10.10
N SER A 137 1.83 -6.04 -9.43
CA SER A 137 0.48 -6.47 -8.98
C SER A 137 -0.42 -6.85 -10.16
N TRP A 138 -0.35 -6.13 -11.27
CA TRP A 138 -1.15 -6.43 -12.46
C TRP A 138 -0.67 -7.70 -13.16
N GLN A 139 0.64 -7.88 -13.27
CA GLN A 139 1.25 -9.07 -13.85
C GLN A 139 0.88 -10.33 -13.04
N GLU A 140 0.95 -10.22 -11.71
CA GLU A 140 0.55 -11.29 -10.80
C GLU A 140 -0.95 -11.62 -10.90
N PHE A 141 -1.82 -10.61 -10.89
CA PHE A 141 -3.26 -10.82 -11.10
C PHE A 141 -3.55 -11.48 -12.44
N HIS A 142 -2.92 -11.04 -13.52
CA HIS A 142 -3.08 -11.64 -14.84
C HIS A 142 -2.63 -13.11 -14.84
N ALA A 143 -1.51 -13.43 -14.18
CA ALA A 143 -1.01 -14.79 -14.11
C ALA A 143 -1.95 -15.73 -13.32
N ASP A 144 -2.62 -15.22 -12.29
CA ASP A 144 -3.46 -16.05 -11.42
C ASP A 144 -4.90 -16.20 -11.93
N GLU A 145 -5.46 -15.15 -12.52
CA GLU A 145 -6.91 -15.06 -12.79
C GLU A 145 -7.26 -15.13 -14.28
N LEU A 146 -6.31 -14.84 -15.17
CA LEU A 146 -6.57 -14.71 -16.62
C LEU A 146 -5.83 -15.72 -17.49
N LYS A 147 -4.97 -16.56 -16.89
CA LYS A 147 -4.22 -17.62 -17.59
C LYS A 147 -4.71 -19.02 -17.26
#